data_AF-A0AAN6N094-F1
#
_entry.id   AF-A0AAN6N094-F1
#
_cell.length_a   1.000
_cell.length_b   1.000
_cell.length_c   1.000
_cell.angle_alpha   90.00
_cell.angle_beta   90.00
_cell.angle_gamma   90.00
#
_symmetry.space_group_name_H-M   'P 1'
#
loop_
_entity.id
_entity.type
_entity.pdbx_description
1 polymer ?
#
loop_
_entity_poly.entity_id
_entity_poly.type
_entity_poly.pdbx_seq_one_letter_code
_entity_poly.pdbx_strand_id
1 'polypeptide(L)'
;MADKERERRVYLALKNVFLGKDAKMRQSKVVRAFIEKNLTQIDIKDLIKDYNIDNVCTTAQELLKARVFESTAAAKVRFPEIFAVTPAQSAAREASKAKAAKAEAKAIHVAVQDKTPDAFHSGLSHIYVGNRVESPTPPAEPEPEDPQPSRQSSPTGSDRYVPSLFPVYLPMRVQHRLLVKVQTSLEQACFDFAQRTMPELLQDKEWDCPEAVELSVWASAFLRRQCEFTKKLAAASNNAAGKPLDVLLRSVADIRHTAVHRIRVSAEGIERFVHDAESFATRLGDGGDDVSCVSLLKKLRHETRSTIEEIERNKDVLGAKLEETRKRIATQRAELDQLEQVAITEMLREDSEYQVFAGANLERAIMESEETALAVTIDDVTVESSSVTAGPIDTGADGIDSDADEEGREERGREEGDNNVEQFENPMAGESLADGFLSHQEKPQHLSRIWKILFA
;
A
#
# COMPACT_ATOMS: atom_id res chain seq x y z
N MET A 1 13.01 15.22 -23.34
CA MET A 1 11.96 14.77 -22.40
C MET A 1 12.45 13.73 -21.40
N ALA A 2 13.13 12.65 -21.84
CA ALA A 2 13.63 11.56 -20.98
C ALA A 2 14.28 12.00 -19.64
N ASP A 3 15.06 13.08 -19.64
CA ASP A 3 15.75 13.55 -18.44
C ASP A 3 14.82 13.98 -17.29
N LYS A 4 13.64 14.55 -17.59
CA LYS A 4 12.62 14.85 -16.57
C LYS A 4 11.97 13.60 -15.98
N GLU A 5 11.78 12.55 -16.79
CA GLU A 5 11.28 11.26 -16.29
C GLU A 5 12.34 10.57 -15.42
N ARG A 6 13.63 10.69 -15.78
CA ARG A 6 14.74 10.26 -14.91
C ARG A 6 14.74 11.01 -13.57
N GLU A 7 14.67 12.34 -13.58
CA GLU A 7 14.52 13.15 -12.36
C GLU A 7 13.32 12.70 -11.50
N ARG A 8 12.15 12.50 -12.13
CA ARG A 8 10.92 12.05 -11.48
C ARG A 8 11.07 10.68 -10.82
N ARG A 9 11.64 9.69 -11.51
CA ARG A 9 11.91 8.35 -10.94
C ARG A 9 12.92 8.38 -9.81
N VAL A 10 14.01 9.12 -9.96
CA VAL A 10 15.03 9.33 -8.90
C VAL A 10 14.38 9.94 -7.65
N TYR A 11 13.46 10.89 -7.81
CA TYR A 11 12.68 11.43 -6.69
C TYR A 11 11.76 10.38 -6.05
N LEU A 12 10.96 9.65 -6.82
CA LEU A 12 10.02 8.64 -6.28
C LEU A 12 10.71 7.48 -5.56
N ALA A 13 11.89 7.05 -6.03
CA ALA A 13 12.71 6.08 -5.32
C ALA A 13 13.26 6.65 -4.00
N LEU A 14 13.88 7.83 -4.04
CA LEU A 14 14.71 8.34 -2.93
C LEU A 14 13.99 9.29 -1.95
N LYS A 15 12.72 9.67 -2.18
CA LYS A 15 11.99 10.61 -1.31
C LYS A 15 11.84 10.12 0.14
N ASN A 16 11.68 8.83 0.37
CA ASN A 16 11.60 8.25 1.72
C ASN A 16 12.99 7.95 2.32
N VAL A 17 14.06 8.13 1.54
CA VAL A 17 15.46 7.97 1.97
C VAL A 17 16.02 9.31 2.43
N PHE A 18 15.84 10.37 1.62
CA PHE A 18 16.25 11.73 1.98
C PHE A 18 15.15 12.45 2.79
N LEU A 19 15.10 12.18 4.10
CA LEU A 19 14.15 12.80 5.03
C LEU A 19 14.84 13.68 6.09
N GLY A 20 14.14 14.72 6.56
CA GLY A 20 14.58 15.54 7.69
C GLY A 20 15.94 16.21 7.51
N LYS A 21 16.97 15.71 8.21
CA LYS A 21 18.36 16.19 8.08
C LYS A 21 19.02 15.70 6.80
N ASP A 22 18.66 14.52 6.32
CA ASP A 22 19.32 13.83 5.20
C ASP A 22 18.98 14.50 3.86
N ALA A 23 17.78 15.08 3.75
CA ALA A 23 17.39 15.98 2.66
C ALA A 23 18.28 17.23 2.53
N LYS A 24 19.11 17.55 3.53
CA LYS A 24 20.04 18.69 3.53
C LYS A 24 21.47 18.32 3.10
N MET A 25 21.75 17.05 2.78
CA MET A 25 23.03 16.63 2.22
C MET A 25 23.28 17.26 0.84
N ARG A 26 24.54 17.62 0.55
CA ARG A 26 24.95 18.24 -0.73
C ARG A 26 26.28 17.72 -1.29
N GLN A 27 27.09 17.04 -0.47
CA GLN A 27 28.41 16.54 -0.87
C GLN A 27 28.27 15.25 -1.69
N SER A 28 28.76 15.24 -2.93
CA SER A 28 28.55 14.13 -3.88
C SER A 28 28.96 12.75 -3.33
N LYS A 29 30.14 12.66 -2.69
CA LYS A 29 30.63 11.42 -2.06
C LYS A 29 29.70 10.89 -0.96
N VAL A 30 29.11 11.78 -0.16
CA VAL A 30 28.18 11.41 0.92
C VAL A 30 26.83 10.99 0.34
N VAL A 31 26.33 11.69 -0.68
CA VAL A 31 25.11 11.33 -1.41
C VAL A 31 25.23 9.93 -2.03
N ARG A 32 26.37 9.62 -2.67
CA ARG A 32 26.65 8.29 -3.21
C ARG A 32 26.64 7.21 -2.12
N ALA A 33 27.46 7.37 -1.07
CA ALA A 33 27.53 6.40 0.03
C ALA A 33 26.18 6.19 0.74
N PHE A 34 25.32 7.22 0.79
CA PHE A 34 23.98 7.11 1.35
C PHE A 34 23.00 6.35 0.44
N ILE A 35 23.10 6.51 -0.88
CA ILE A 35 22.34 5.72 -1.86
C ILE A 35 22.81 4.25 -1.84
N GLU A 36 24.12 4.01 -1.83
CA GLU A 36 24.73 2.67 -1.72
C GLU A 36 24.27 1.95 -0.45
N LYS A 37 24.24 2.63 0.70
CA LYS A 37 23.72 2.07 1.96
C LYS A 37 22.23 1.69 1.89
N ASN A 38 21.45 2.26 0.97
CA ASN A 38 20.03 1.98 0.78
C ASN A 38 19.74 0.97 -0.36
N LEU A 39 20.76 0.33 -0.94
CA LEU A 39 20.62 -0.73 -1.97
C LEU A 39 19.81 -1.96 -1.52
N THR A 40 19.39 -2.06 -0.27
CA THR A 40 18.41 -3.07 0.17
C THR A 40 17.00 -2.83 -0.38
N GLN A 41 16.66 -1.60 -0.77
CA GLN A 41 15.34 -1.25 -1.31
C GLN A 41 15.27 -1.59 -2.81
N ILE A 42 14.25 -2.37 -3.19
CA ILE A 42 14.05 -2.87 -4.57
C ILE A 42 14.00 -1.71 -5.58
N ASP A 43 13.21 -0.67 -5.30
CA ASP A 43 13.09 0.51 -6.18
C ASP A 43 14.43 1.19 -6.50
N ILE A 44 15.41 1.11 -5.59
CA ILE A 44 16.73 1.72 -5.75
C ILE A 44 17.66 0.80 -6.54
N LYS A 45 17.57 -0.53 -6.35
CA LYS A 45 18.24 -1.51 -7.21
C LYS A 45 17.79 -1.38 -8.65
N ASP A 46 16.48 -1.31 -8.87
CA ASP A 46 15.86 -1.20 -10.19
C ASP A 46 16.28 0.10 -10.87
N LEU A 47 16.19 1.24 -10.17
CA LEU A 47 16.62 2.54 -10.68
C LEU A 47 18.12 2.56 -11.08
N ILE A 48 18.98 1.86 -10.34
CA ILE A 48 20.41 1.77 -10.66
C ILE A 48 20.67 0.79 -11.81
N LYS A 49 19.85 -0.25 -11.98
CA LYS A 49 19.86 -1.12 -13.18
C LYS A 49 19.44 -0.35 -14.43
N ASP A 50 18.38 0.47 -14.33
CA ASP A 50 17.82 1.26 -15.44
C ASP A 50 18.75 2.40 -15.90
N TYR A 51 19.41 3.10 -14.95
CA TYR A 51 20.11 4.36 -15.25
C TYR A 51 21.61 4.39 -14.93
N ASN A 52 22.18 3.38 -14.27
CA ASN A 52 23.49 3.37 -13.61
C ASN A 52 23.62 4.29 -12.38
N ILE A 53 24.57 3.95 -11.50
CA ILE A 53 24.74 4.60 -10.20
C ILE A 53 25.24 6.04 -10.29
N ASP A 54 26.13 6.36 -11.23
CA ASP A 54 26.71 7.70 -11.39
C ASP A 54 25.67 8.72 -11.84
N ASN A 55 24.81 8.34 -12.77
CA ASN A 55 23.64 9.11 -13.18
C ASN A 55 22.68 9.34 -12.01
N VAL A 56 22.28 8.26 -11.31
CA VAL A 56 21.36 8.35 -10.16
C VAL A 56 21.92 9.26 -9.06
N CYS A 57 23.22 9.16 -8.75
CA CYS A 57 23.88 10.04 -7.79
C CYS A 57 23.91 11.50 -8.24
N THR A 58 24.16 11.75 -9.53
CA THR A 58 24.21 13.11 -10.10
C THR A 58 22.84 13.78 -10.03
N THR A 59 21.80 13.12 -10.56
CA THR A 59 20.42 13.60 -10.54
C THR A 59 19.91 13.78 -9.10
N ALA A 60 20.23 12.84 -8.18
CA ALA A 60 19.88 12.99 -6.77
C ALA A 60 20.57 14.20 -6.13
N GLN A 61 21.85 14.47 -6.45
CA GLN A 61 22.57 15.64 -5.95
C GLN A 61 21.99 16.95 -6.49
N GLU A 62 21.47 16.98 -7.72
CA GLU A 62 20.78 18.14 -8.31
C GLU A 62 19.44 18.41 -7.64
N LEU A 63 18.62 17.38 -7.44
CA LEU A 63 17.34 17.49 -6.72
C LEU A 63 17.54 17.88 -5.24
N LEU A 64 18.62 17.41 -4.61
CA LEU A 64 19.07 17.88 -3.30
C LEU A 64 19.45 19.37 -3.35
N LYS A 65 20.30 19.82 -4.28
CA LYS A 65 20.65 21.26 -4.46
C LYS A 65 19.39 22.12 -4.61
N ALA A 66 18.41 21.65 -5.41
CA ALA A 66 17.11 22.30 -5.63
C ALA A 66 16.12 22.20 -4.45
N ARG A 67 16.52 21.58 -3.32
CA ARG A 67 15.71 21.37 -2.09
C ARG A 67 14.43 20.55 -2.29
N VAL A 68 14.32 19.82 -3.39
CA VAL A 68 13.13 19.05 -3.79
C VAL A 68 12.79 17.95 -2.77
N PHE A 69 13.79 17.35 -2.14
CA PHE A 69 13.59 16.37 -1.07
C PHE A 69 13.16 17.01 0.28
N GLU A 70 13.52 18.27 0.55
CA GLU A 70 13.24 18.94 1.83
C GLU A 70 11.76 19.31 2.02
N SER A 71 11.00 19.51 0.94
CA SER A 71 9.56 19.74 1.02
C SER A 71 8.83 19.23 -0.24
N THR A 72 7.75 18.52 -0.03
CA THR A 72 6.83 18.11 -1.10
C THR A 72 6.15 19.29 -1.80
N ALA A 73 6.15 20.50 -1.22
CA ALA A 73 5.75 21.71 -1.94
C ALA A 73 6.74 22.05 -3.07
N ALA A 74 8.05 21.99 -2.80
CA ALA A 74 9.09 22.17 -3.83
C ALA A 74 9.04 21.04 -4.88
N ALA A 75 8.80 19.81 -4.45
CA ALA A 75 8.56 18.69 -5.37
C ALA A 75 7.32 18.88 -6.24
N LYS A 76 6.21 19.43 -5.71
CA LYS A 76 4.99 19.71 -6.48
C LYS A 76 5.18 20.82 -7.52
N VAL A 77 6.14 21.73 -7.31
CA VAL A 77 6.55 22.72 -8.33
C VAL A 77 7.45 22.09 -9.40
N ARG A 78 8.31 21.12 -9.04
CA ARG A 78 9.21 20.43 -10.00
C ARG A 78 8.50 19.36 -10.83
N PHE A 79 7.59 18.62 -10.20
CA PHE A 79 6.93 17.40 -10.70
C PHE A 79 5.40 17.42 -10.41
N PRO A 80 4.65 18.40 -10.95
CA PRO A 80 3.22 18.53 -10.65
C PRO A 80 2.41 17.26 -10.95
N GLU A 81 2.83 16.46 -11.93
CA GLU A 81 2.24 15.17 -12.32
C GLU A 81 2.28 14.10 -11.22
N ILE A 82 3.23 14.14 -10.27
CA ILE A 82 3.26 13.24 -9.11
C ILE A 82 2.10 13.54 -8.13
N PHE A 83 1.60 14.78 -8.15
CA PHE A 83 0.54 15.28 -7.27
C PHE A 83 -0.77 15.54 -8.03
N ALA A 84 -0.91 14.95 -9.22
CA ALA A 84 -2.12 14.98 -10.02
C ALA A 84 -3.11 13.93 -9.48
N VAL A 85 -4.20 14.40 -8.86
CA VAL A 85 -5.24 13.55 -8.28
C VAL A 85 -6.40 13.45 -9.29
N THR A 86 -6.84 12.23 -9.61
CA THR A 86 -7.96 12.05 -10.54
C THR A 86 -9.30 12.44 -9.89
N PRO A 87 -10.35 12.79 -10.66
CA PRO A 87 -11.67 13.09 -10.08
C PRO A 87 -12.23 11.96 -9.21
N ALA A 88 -12.01 10.69 -9.61
CA ALA A 88 -12.39 9.52 -8.82
C ALA A 88 -11.62 9.41 -7.50
N GLN A 89 -10.30 9.64 -7.52
CA GLN A 89 -9.49 9.69 -6.30
C GLN A 89 -9.92 10.85 -5.38
N SER A 90 -10.27 12.01 -5.95
CA SER A 90 -10.77 13.15 -5.19
C SER A 90 -12.11 12.84 -4.52
N ALA A 91 -13.08 12.28 -5.25
CA ALA A 91 -14.36 11.86 -4.70
C ALA A 91 -14.21 10.81 -3.59
N ALA A 92 -13.30 9.83 -3.76
CA ALA A 92 -12.99 8.84 -2.72
C ALA A 92 -12.37 9.44 -1.45
N ARG A 93 -11.55 10.50 -1.58
CA ARG A 93 -11.00 11.24 -0.42
C ARG A 93 -12.09 11.98 0.34
N GLU A 94 -12.95 12.72 -0.36
CA GLU A 94 -14.03 13.49 0.27
C GLU A 94 -15.10 12.57 0.89
N ALA A 95 -15.42 11.43 0.26
CA ALA A 95 -16.27 10.40 0.88
C ALA A 95 -15.67 9.84 2.18
N SER A 96 -14.35 9.63 2.21
CA SER A 96 -13.65 9.14 3.42
C SER A 96 -13.56 10.21 4.52
N LYS A 97 -13.30 11.48 4.18
CA LYS A 97 -13.39 12.63 5.11
C LYS A 97 -14.80 12.76 5.69
N ALA A 98 -15.84 12.73 4.86
CA ALA A 98 -17.23 12.83 5.29
C ALA A 98 -17.65 11.65 6.19
N LYS A 99 -17.15 10.44 5.94
CA LYS A 99 -17.35 9.28 6.82
C LYS A 99 -16.68 9.49 8.19
N ALA A 100 -15.45 10.01 8.22
CA ALA A 100 -14.75 10.30 9.46
C ALA A 100 -15.42 11.43 10.24
N ALA A 101 -15.77 12.56 9.61
CA ALA A 101 -16.46 13.67 10.26
C ALA A 101 -17.78 13.24 10.93
N LYS A 102 -18.54 12.32 10.31
CA LYS A 102 -19.74 11.71 10.92
C LYS A 102 -19.41 10.83 12.13
N ALA A 103 -18.35 10.03 12.06
CA ALA A 103 -17.90 9.19 13.19
C ALA A 103 -17.36 10.02 14.36
N GLU A 104 -16.62 11.10 14.06
CA GLU A 104 -16.07 12.07 15.00
C GLU A 104 -17.21 12.80 15.74
N ALA A 105 -18.20 13.32 15.02
CA ALA A 105 -19.37 13.95 15.61
C ALA A 105 -20.15 12.99 16.52
N LYS A 106 -20.31 11.72 16.12
CA LYS A 106 -20.95 10.69 16.97
C LYS A 106 -20.14 10.41 18.24
N ALA A 107 -18.81 10.30 18.14
CA ALA A 107 -17.94 10.05 19.29
C ALA A 107 -17.94 11.21 20.30
N ILE A 108 -17.94 12.46 19.80
CA ILE A 108 -18.04 13.66 20.65
C ILE A 108 -19.42 13.72 21.33
N HIS A 109 -20.50 13.43 20.60
CA HIS A 109 -21.86 13.40 21.15
C HIS A 109 -22.01 12.42 22.32
N VAL A 110 -21.50 11.19 22.19
CA VAL A 110 -21.50 10.21 23.29
C VAL A 110 -20.74 10.74 24.51
N ALA A 111 -19.54 11.27 24.31
CA ALA A 111 -18.70 11.82 25.38
C ALA A 111 -19.26 13.11 26.06
N VAL A 112 -20.28 13.73 25.46
CA VAL A 112 -21.10 14.81 26.07
C VAL A 112 -22.28 14.23 26.85
N GLN A 113 -22.89 13.13 26.40
CA GLN A 113 -24.00 12.46 27.09
C GLN A 113 -23.56 11.72 28.35
N ASP A 114 -22.35 11.15 28.38
CA ASP A 114 -21.73 10.50 29.57
C ASP A 114 -21.54 11.46 30.77
N LYS A 115 -21.90 12.75 30.62
CA LYS A 115 -21.87 13.80 31.65
C LYS A 115 -23.25 14.18 32.22
N THR A 116 -24.37 13.56 31.82
CA THR A 116 -25.68 13.84 32.47
C THR A 116 -25.74 13.18 33.86
N PRO A 117 -25.87 13.94 34.96
CA PRO A 117 -25.73 13.41 36.30
C PRO A 117 -27.07 12.88 36.85
N ASP A 118 -27.38 11.62 36.53
CA ASP A 118 -28.35 10.81 37.27
C ASP A 118 -27.66 9.56 37.84
N ALA A 119 -28.17 9.08 38.99
CA ALA A 119 -27.70 7.88 39.69
C ALA A 119 -26.20 7.85 40.12
N PHE A 120 -25.84 8.71 41.07
CA PHE A 120 -24.63 8.53 41.89
C PHE A 120 -24.85 7.37 42.89
N HIS A 121 -24.67 6.09 42.52
CA HIS A 121 -24.34 5.00 43.47
C HIS A 121 -23.93 3.65 42.82
N SER A 122 -22.90 3.02 43.40
CA SER A 122 -22.41 1.64 43.16
C SER A 122 -21.76 1.33 41.80
N GLY A 123 -20.83 0.35 41.77
CA GLY A 123 -20.41 -0.31 40.52
C GLY A 123 -18.92 -0.32 40.12
N LEU A 124 -17.94 -0.13 41.02
CA LEU A 124 -16.54 -0.38 40.66
C LEU A 124 -16.24 -1.89 40.50
N SER A 125 -16.31 -2.38 39.27
CA SER A 125 -15.74 -3.67 38.81
C SER A 125 -15.24 -3.45 37.37
N HIS A 126 -13.96 -3.64 37.03
CA HIS A 126 -13.39 -4.94 36.63
C HIS A 126 -14.32 -5.69 35.64
N ILE A 127 -13.92 -5.99 34.40
CA ILE A 127 -12.66 -6.65 34.01
C ILE A 127 -12.12 -6.14 32.65
N TYR A 128 -10.80 -6.08 32.53
CA TYR A 128 -10.07 -6.12 31.26
C TYR A 128 -9.60 -7.57 31.04
N VAL A 129 -10.14 -8.27 30.03
CA VAL A 129 -9.60 -9.47 29.33
C VAL A 129 -10.72 -9.95 28.40
N GLY A 130 -10.39 -10.28 27.16
CA GLY A 130 -11.37 -10.80 26.21
C GLY A 130 -11.47 -12.32 26.26
N ASN A 131 -12.65 -12.86 25.93
CA ASN A 131 -12.70 -14.07 25.11
C ASN A 131 -13.96 -14.13 24.26
N ARG A 132 -13.91 -14.94 23.19
CA ARG A 132 -14.96 -15.13 22.19
C ARG A 132 -15.90 -16.24 22.64
N VAL A 133 -17.17 -15.91 22.93
CA VAL A 133 -18.27 -16.88 23.09
C VAL A 133 -19.52 -16.32 22.41
N GLU A 134 -20.31 -17.19 21.77
CA GLU A 134 -21.50 -16.85 20.98
C GLU A 134 -22.77 -16.87 21.85
N SER A 135 -23.74 -15.98 21.58
CA SER A 135 -25.20 -16.09 21.87
C SER A 135 -25.87 -14.71 21.75
N PRO A 136 -27.20 -14.61 21.58
CA PRO A 136 -28.00 -15.30 20.56
C PRO A 136 -28.85 -14.29 19.75
N THR A 137 -29.22 -14.61 18.51
CA THR A 137 -29.95 -13.70 17.62
C THR A 137 -31.43 -13.55 18.01
N PRO A 138 -31.98 -12.33 18.18
CA PRO A 138 -33.42 -12.09 18.19
C PRO A 138 -34.07 -12.34 16.81
N PRO A 139 -35.40 -12.54 16.71
CA PRO A 139 -36.06 -12.83 15.44
C PRO A 139 -35.98 -11.69 14.42
N ALA A 140 -35.84 -12.03 13.15
CA ALA A 140 -35.87 -11.07 12.04
C ALA A 140 -37.31 -10.83 11.52
N GLU A 141 -37.62 -9.58 11.19
CA GLU A 141 -38.68 -9.25 10.24
C GLU A 141 -38.17 -9.46 8.80
N PRO A 142 -39.02 -9.83 7.82
CA PRO A 142 -38.58 -10.22 6.49
C PRO A 142 -38.26 -9.02 5.58
N GLU A 143 -36.99 -8.86 5.21
CA GLU A 143 -36.62 -8.11 3.99
C GLU A 143 -36.85 -8.96 2.74
N PRO A 144 -37.14 -8.35 1.57
CA PRO A 144 -37.48 -9.08 0.34
C PRO A 144 -36.27 -9.78 -0.30
N GLU A 145 -36.49 -10.98 -0.84
CA GLU A 145 -35.49 -11.72 -1.59
C GLU A 145 -35.20 -11.07 -2.96
N ASP A 146 -33.92 -10.94 -3.30
CA ASP A 146 -33.42 -10.59 -4.64
C ASP A 146 -32.53 -11.77 -5.12
N PRO A 147 -32.59 -12.19 -6.40
CA PRO A 147 -32.31 -13.58 -6.76
C PRO A 147 -30.82 -13.93 -6.80
N GLN A 148 -30.47 -15.10 -6.23
CA GLN A 148 -29.12 -15.66 -6.31
C GLN A 148 -28.68 -15.92 -7.77
N PRO A 149 -27.49 -15.43 -8.19
CA PRO A 149 -26.82 -15.93 -9.39
C PRO A 149 -26.28 -17.35 -9.16
N SER A 150 -26.38 -18.19 -10.20
CA SER A 150 -25.86 -19.56 -10.21
C SER A 150 -24.35 -19.66 -9.98
N ARG A 151 -23.91 -20.73 -9.33
CA ARG A 151 -22.47 -21.10 -9.28
C ARG A 151 -21.98 -21.50 -10.68
N GLN A 152 -21.14 -20.69 -11.33
CA GLN A 152 -20.07 -21.14 -12.24
C GLN A 152 -19.15 -19.99 -12.67
N SER A 153 -18.01 -20.33 -13.26
CA SER A 153 -16.88 -19.45 -13.61
C SER A 153 -16.20 -18.74 -12.42
N SER A 154 -14.99 -19.19 -12.07
CA SER A 154 -14.12 -18.57 -11.09
C SER A 154 -13.15 -17.59 -11.77
N PRO A 155 -13.22 -16.27 -11.51
CA PRO A 155 -12.17 -15.36 -11.96
C PRO A 155 -10.96 -15.49 -11.03
N THR A 156 -9.84 -16.01 -11.54
CA THR A 156 -8.53 -16.08 -10.87
C THR A 156 -7.88 -14.69 -10.76
N GLY A 157 -8.55 -13.79 -10.03
CA GLY A 157 -8.15 -12.40 -9.86
C GLY A 157 -8.53 -11.91 -8.47
N SER A 158 -7.71 -12.22 -7.47
CA SER A 158 -7.83 -11.58 -6.15
C SER A 158 -7.46 -10.11 -6.27
N ASP A 159 -8.46 -9.24 -6.45
CA ASP A 159 -8.25 -7.79 -6.44
C ASP A 159 -7.72 -7.39 -5.05
N ARG A 160 -6.42 -7.10 -4.99
CA ARG A 160 -5.71 -6.87 -3.74
C ARG A 160 -6.11 -5.50 -3.20
N TYR A 161 -7.11 -5.52 -2.32
CA TYR A 161 -7.61 -4.35 -1.60
C TYR A 161 -6.46 -3.46 -1.11
N VAL A 162 -6.43 -2.22 -1.61
CA VAL A 162 -5.49 -1.19 -1.16
C VAL A 162 -6.20 -0.33 -0.11
N PRO A 163 -5.74 -0.33 1.15
CA PRO A 163 -6.28 0.57 2.17
C PRO A 163 -6.12 2.03 1.75
N SER A 164 -7.21 2.80 1.80
CA SER A 164 -7.15 4.23 1.57
C SER A 164 -6.27 4.90 2.62
N LEU A 165 -5.30 5.71 2.19
CA LEU A 165 -4.50 6.54 3.09
C LEU A 165 -5.28 7.77 3.60
N PHE A 166 -6.55 7.94 3.23
CA PHE A 166 -7.38 9.11 3.57
C PHE A 166 -8.60 8.73 4.43
N PRO A 167 -9.02 9.59 5.39
CA PRO A 167 -8.49 10.94 5.63
C PRO A 167 -7.14 10.94 6.37
N VAL A 168 -6.54 12.12 6.52
CA VAL A 168 -5.32 12.28 7.30
C VAL A 168 -5.65 12.34 8.79
N TYR A 169 -4.78 11.76 9.61
CA TYR A 169 -4.77 11.85 11.06
C TYR A 169 -3.36 12.19 11.52
N LEU A 170 -3.21 13.07 12.52
CA LEU A 170 -1.94 13.26 13.21
C LEU A 170 -1.67 12.09 14.18
N PRO A 171 -0.42 11.83 14.61
CA PRO A 171 -0.15 10.87 15.68
C PRO A 171 -0.87 11.26 16.97
N MET A 172 -1.46 10.31 17.71
CA MET A 172 -2.33 10.61 18.87
C MET A 172 -1.66 11.52 19.91
N ARG A 173 -0.37 11.27 20.19
CA ARG A 173 0.44 12.07 21.12
C ARG A 173 0.62 13.53 20.67
N VAL A 174 0.60 13.80 19.36
CA VAL A 174 0.67 15.16 18.79
C VAL A 174 -0.72 15.80 18.87
N GLN A 175 -1.75 15.11 18.40
CA GLN A 175 -3.15 15.56 18.45
C GLN A 175 -3.57 15.95 19.87
N HIS A 176 -3.36 15.08 20.86
CA HIS A 176 -3.74 15.33 22.25
C HIS A 176 -2.96 16.52 22.86
N ARG A 177 -1.64 16.61 22.64
CA ARG A 177 -0.84 17.75 23.15
C ARG A 177 -1.24 19.08 22.50
N LEU A 178 -1.57 19.07 21.21
CA LEU A 178 -2.09 20.25 20.51
C LEU A 178 -3.43 20.69 21.11
N LEU A 179 -4.41 19.79 21.21
CA LEU A 179 -5.73 20.12 21.73
C LEU A 179 -5.70 20.54 23.21
N VAL A 180 -4.87 19.92 24.06
CA VAL A 180 -4.67 20.35 25.45
C VAL A 180 -4.02 21.75 25.51
N LYS A 181 -3.03 22.06 24.66
CA LYS A 181 -2.43 23.42 24.66
C LYS A 181 -3.39 24.47 24.09
N VAL A 182 -4.25 24.11 23.14
CA VAL A 182 -5.35 24.98 22.70
C VAL A 182 -6.34 25.20 23.84
N GLN A 183 -6.78 24.13 24.52
CA GLN A 183 -7.74 24.20 25.62
C GLN A 183 -7.25 25.14 26.74
N THR A 184 -6.07 24.88 27.31
CA THR A 184 -5.49 25.70 28.39
C THR A 184 -5.28 27.17 28.00
N SER A 185 -4.96 27.45 26.73
CA SER A 185 -4.79 28.83 26.28
C SER A 185 -6.12 29.56 26.10
N LEU A 186 -7.20 28.84 25.77
CA LEU A 186 -8.56 29.39 25.76
C LEU A 186 -9.13 29.54 27.18
N GLU A 187 -8.84 28.63 28.10
CA GLU A 187 -9.27 28.73 29.51
C GLU A 187 -8.69 29.99 30.18
N GLN A 188 -7.41 30.28 29.95
CA GLN A 188 -6.77 31.56 30.30
C GLN A 188 -7.51 32.75 29.65
N ALA A 189 -7.67 32.76 28.33
CA ALA A 189 -8.28 33.91 27.63
C ALA A 189 -9.74 34.17 28.05
N CYS A 190 -10.50 33.12 28.38
CA CYS A 190 -11.84 33.22 28.94
C CYS A 190 -11.83 33.86 30.34
N PHE A 191 -10.89 33.45 31.21
CA PHE A 191 -10.70 34.03 32.52
C PHE A 191 -10.30 35.52 32.43
N ASP A 192 -9.28 35.85 31.63
CA ASP A 192 -8.80 37.23 31.43
C ASP A 192 -9.92 38.15 30.90
N PHE A 193 -10.78 37.63 30.01
CA PHE A 193 -11.94 38.35 29.52
C PHE A 193 -13.02 38.53 30.59
N ALA A 194 -13.31 37.48 31.36
CA ALA A 194 -14.28 37.55 32.46
C ALA A 194 -13.81 38.50 33.56
N GLN A 195 -12.53 38.50 33.93
CA GLN A 195 -11.96 39.42 34.93
C GLN A 195 -12.10 40.89 34.50
N ARG A 196 -11.91 41.19 33.21
CA ARG A 196 -12.05 42.55 32.65
C ARG A 196 -13.50 43.00 32.44
N THR A 197 -14.42 42.08 32.12
CA THR A 197 -15.76 42.45 31.62
C THR A 197 -16.92 41.91 32.43
N MET A 198 -16.73 40.83 33.19
CA MET A 198 -17.75 40.11 33.97
C MET A 198 -17.22 39.68 35.35
N PRO A 199 -16.57 40.55 36.15
CA PRO A 199 -16.08 40.16 37.49
C PRO A 199 -17.20 39.64 38.41
N GLU A 200 -18.45 40.08 38.18
CA GLU A 200 -19.63 39.56 38.86
C GLU A 200 -19.88 38.07 38.62
N LEU A 201 -19.48 37.52 37.47
CA LEU A 201 -19.57 36.09 37.17
C LEU A 201 -18.50 35.28 37.90
N LEU A 202 -17.28 35.83 38.02
CA LEU A 202 -16.19 35.18 38.76
C LEU A 202 -16.55 35.08 40.26
N GLN A 203 -17.06 36.17 40.84
CA GLN A 203 -17.42 36.23 42.25
C GLN A 203 -18.65 35.35 42.58
N ASP A 204 -19.68 35.35 41.73
CA ASP A 204 -20.88 34.48 41.87
C ASP A 204 -20.55 32.98 41.76
N LYS A 205 -19.40 32.60 41.20
CA LYS A 205 -19.03 31.19 40.95
C LYS A 205 -17.73 30.75 41.64
N GLU A 206 -17.14 31.61 42.47
CA GLU A 206 -15.87 31.37 43.17
C GLU A 206 -14.74 30.95 42.22
N TRP A 207 -14.74 31.52 41.00
CA TRP A 207 -13.72 31.27 39.97
C TRP A 207 -12.53 32.23 40.18
N ASP A 208 -11.58 31.80 41.00
CA ASP A 208 -10.41 32.56 41.44
C ASP A 208 -9.21 32.49 40.48
N CYS A 209 -9.10 31.41 39.70
CA CYS A 209 -8.03 31.15 38.74
C CYS A 209 -8.56 30.56 37.41
N PRO A 210 -7.78 30.63 36.31
CA PRO A 210 -8.15 29.99 35.03
C PRO A 210 -8.42 28.49 35.15
N GLU A 211 -7.64 27.79 35.97
CA GLU A 211 -7.73 26.34 36.20
C GLU A 211 -9.00 25.90 36.93
N ALA A 212 -9.72 26.81 37.60
CA ALA A 212 -10.98 26.50 38.29
C ALA A 212 -12.14 26.17 37.33
N VAL A 213 -11.99 26.40 36.02
CA VAL A 213 -13.10 26.40 35.05
C VAL A 213 -12.77 25.66 33.77
N GLU A 214 -13.33 24.46 33.58
CA GLU A 214 -13.21 23.74 32.30
C GLU A 214 -13.75 24.60 31.13
N LEU A 215 -13.10 24.52 29.97
CA LEU A 215 -13.51 25.23 28.75
C LEU A 215 -14.97 24.97 28.33
N SER A 216 -15.52 23.78 28.61
CA SER A 216 -16.94 23.48 28.37
C SER A 216 -17.89 24.20 29.34
N VAL A 217 -17.44 24.50 30.55
CA VAL A 217 -18.19 25.30 31.53
C VAL A 217 -18.18 26.77 31.11
N TRP A 218 -17.03 27.30 30.67
CA TRP A 218 -16.94 28.62 30.02
C TRP A 218 -17.92 28.75 28.83
N ALA A 219 -17.87 27.81 27.90
CA ALA A 219 -18.77 27.78 26.74
C ALA A 219 -20.26 27.79 27.16
N SER A 220 -20.60 27.01 28.19
CA SER A 220 -21.97 26.94 28.73
C SER A 220 -22.42 28.23 29.41
N ALA A 221 -21.53 28.87 30.18
CA ALA A 221 -21.82 30.12 30.88
C ALA A 221 -22.04 31.28 29.91
N PHE A 222 -21.16 31.41 28.91
CA PHE A 222 -21.25 32.44 27.87
C PHE A 222 -22.48 32.24 26.97
N LEU A 223 -22.87 30.99 26.67
CA LEU A 223 -24.09 30.70 25.92
C LEU A 223 -25.36 31.03 26.72
N ARG A 224 -25.39 30.73 28.04
CA ARG A 224 -26.51 31.11 28.91
C ARG A 224 -26.68 32.64 29.05
N ARG A 225 -25.58 33.39 28.98
CA ARG A 225 -25.58 34.87 29.02
C ARG A 225 -25.34 35.52 27.64
N GLN A 226 -25.70 34.84 26.53
CA GLN A 226 -25.30 35.24 25.17
C GLN A 226 -25.61 36.71 24.83
N CYS A 227 -26.75 37.26 25.27
CA CYS A 227 -27.13 38.65 25.02
C CYS A 227 -26.27 39.67 25.78
N GLU A 228 -25.77 39.34 26.96
CA GLU A 228 -24.82 40.20 27.71
C GLU A 228 -23.41 40.02 27.16
N PHE A 229 -22.99 38.77 26.97
CA PHE A 229 -21.69 38.40 26.44
C PHE A 229 -21.45 39.02 25.05
N THR A 230 -22.44 39.01 24.15
CA THR A 230 -22.35 39.66 22.83
C THR A 230 -22.23 41.18 22.93
N LYS A 231 -22.90 41.84 23.88
CA LYS A 231 -22.75 43.28 24.14
C LYS A 231 -21.35 43.61 24.68
N LYS A 232 -20.87 42.83 25.65
CA LYS A 232 -19.53 42.98 26.25
C LYS A 232 -18.42 42.71 25.23
N LEU A 233 -18.60 41.74 24.32
CA LEU A 233 -17.72 41.51 23.16
C LEU A 233 -17.74 42.68 22.16
N ALA A 234 -18.91 43.20 21.79
CA ALA A 234 -19.03 44.33 20.86
C ALA A 234 -18.42 45.64 21.41
N ALA A 235 -18.39 45.80 22.74
CA ALA A 235 -17.67 46.89 23.41
C ALA A 235 -16.13 46.66 23.47
N ALA A 236 -15.67 45.40 23.33
CA ALA A 236 -14.25 45.02 23.42
C ALA A 236 -13.58 44.77 22.04
N SER A 237 -14.35 44.58 20.97
CA SER A 237 -13.81 44.21 19.65
C SER A 237 -14.65 44.75 18.49
N ASN A 238 -14.01 45.49 17.57
CA ASN A 238 -14.62 46.10 16.40
C ASN A 238 -14.91 45.12 15.23
N ASN A 239 -14.63 43.81 15.38
CA ASN A 239 -14.66 42.84 14.28
C ASN A 239 -15.91 41.95 14.27
N ALA A 240 -16.92 42.36 13.50
CA ALA A 240 -18.18 41.63 13.32
C ALA A 240 -18.10 40.40 12.38
N ALA A 241 -16.99 40.21 11.65
CA ALA A 241 -16.84 39.13 10.68
C ALA A 241 -16.54 37.76 11.35
N GLY A 242 -17.09 36.67 10.79
CA GLY A 242 -16.79 35.29 11.19
C GLY A 242 -18.02 34.45 11.58
N LYS A 243 -17.80 33.20 12.00
CA LYS A 243 -18.86 32.24 12.39
C LYS A 243 -19.80 32.81 13.47
N PRO A 244 -21.06 32.33 13.56
CA PRO A 244 -21.94 32.62 14.70
C PRO A 244 -21.28 32.25 16.04
N LEU A 245 -21.55 33.05 17.08
CA LEU A 245 -20.84 32.92 18.37
C LEU A 245 -21.19 31.61 19.09
N ASP A 246 -22.44 31.18 19.01
CA ASP A 246 -22.93 29.89 19.51
C ASP A 246 -22.31 28.68 18.78
N VAL A 247 -21.93 28.82 17.50
CA VAL A 247 -21.18 27.80 16.76
C VAL A 247 -19.74 27.70 17.25
N LEU A 248 -19.10 28.86 17.51
CA LEU A 248 -17.76 28.88 18.11
C LEU A 248 -17.76 28.31 19.53
N LEU A 249 -18.71 28.70 20.40
CA LEU A 249 -18.81 28.19 21.77
C LEU A 249 -19.03 26.67 21.80
N ARG A 250 -19.82 26.11 20.87
CA ARG A 250 -19.96 24.65 20.70
C ARG A 250 -18.66 23.98 20.27
N SER A 251 -18.00 24.48 19.22
CA SER A 251 -16.68 24.00 18.77
C SER A 251 -15.63 24.05 19.89
N VAL A 252 -15.67 25.09 20.73
CA VAL A 252 -14.81 25.29 21.91
C VAL A 252 -15.11 24.27 23.03
N ALA A 253 -16.37 23.89 23.25
CA ALA A 253 -16.71 22.77 24.13
C ALA A 253 -16.27 21.42 23.55
N ASP A 254 -16.40 21.20 22.24
CA ASP A 254 -16.00 19.98 21.55
C ASP A 254 -14.47 19.75 21.61
N ILE A 255 -13.67 20.82 21.64
CA ILE A 255 -12.21 20.75 21.89
C ILE A 255 -11.92 20.09 23.23
N ARG A 256 -12.58 20.53 24.31
CA ARG A 256 -12.41 19.94 25.65
C ARG A 256 -12.82 18.47 25.68
N HIS A 257 -13.95 18.12 25.08
CA HIS A 257 -14.41 16.72 25.03
C HIS A 257 -13.43 15.85 24.24
N THR A 258 -12.96 16.34 23.09
CA THR A 258 -11.93 15.66 22.28
C THR A 258 -10.61 15.49 23.02
N ALA A 259 -10.16 16.50 23.77
CA ALA A 259 -8.91 16.49 24.51
C ALA A 259 -8.96 15.52 25.72
N VAL A 260 -9.99 15.64 26.55
CA VAL A 260 -10.18 14.86 27.80
C VAL A 260 -10.46 13.40 27.50
N HIS A 261 -11.45 13.11 26.65
CA HIS A 261 -11.83 11.74 26.28
C HIS A 261 -10.94 11.15 25.17
N ARG A 262 -9.89 11.88 24.76
CA ARG A 262 -8.84 11.47 23.80
C ARG A 262 -9.39 11.00 22.45
N ILE A 263 -10.53 11.54 22.04
CA ILE A 263 -11.26 11.14 20.82
C ILE A 263 -10.37 11.36 19.61
N ARG A 264 -10.31 10.36 18.72
CA ARG A 264 -9.60 10.46 17.45
C ARG A 264 -10.36 11.37 16.48
N VAL A 265 -9.71 12.43 16.01
CA VAL A 265 -10.23 13.34 14.99
C VAL A 265 -9.27 13.50 13.82
N SER A 266 -9.84 13.61 12.63
CA SER A 266 -9.14 13.86 11.37
C SER A 266 -8.38 15.18 11.35
N ALA A 267 -7.45 15.31 10.41
CA ALA A 267 -6.73 16.54 10.11
C ALA A 267 -7.68 17.73 9.92
N GLU A 268 -8.77 17.55 9.17
CA GLU A 268 -9.80 18.58 8.96
C GLU A 268 -10.50 18.96 10.27
N GLY A 269 -10.84 17.99 11.12
CA GLY A 269 -11.38 18.25 12.46
C GLY A 269 -10.41 19.03 13.35
N ILE A 270 -9.12 18.72 13.29
CA ILE A 270 -8.07 19.44 14.02
C ILE A 270 -7.92 20.87 13.50
N GLU A 271 -7.84 21.09 12.18
CA GLU A 271 -7.77 22.44 11.60
C GLU A 271 -9.00 23.28 11.95
N ARG A 272 -10.19 22.68 11.89
CA ARG A 272 -11.46 23.31 12.29
C ARG A 272 -11.41 23.77 13.75
N PHE A 273 -10.94 22.90 14.66
CA PHE A 273 -10.77 23.24 16.08
C PHE A 273 -9.75 24.37 16.31
N VAL A 274 -8.55 24.31 15.74
CA VAL A 274 -7.53 25.36 15.97
C VAL A 274 -7.96 26.68 15.31
N HIS A 275 -8.65 26.65 14.17
CA HIS A 275 -9.21 27.85 13.53
C HIS A 275 -10.38 28.46 14.34
N ASP A 276 -11.26 27.65 14.91
CA ASP A 276 -12.38 28.13 15.72
C ASP A 276 -11.87 28.68 17.07
N ALA A 277 -10.83 28.06 17.64
CA ALA A 277 -10.10 28.59 18.79
C ALA A 277 -9.49 29.97 18.50
N GLU A 278 -8.74 30.12 17.40
CA GLU A 278 -8.17 31.41 16.98
C GLU A 278 -9.28 32.47 16.80
N SER A 279 -10.37 32.10 16.14
CA SER A 279 -11.51 32.99 15.86
C SER A 279 -12.26 33.40 17.14
N PHE A 280 -12.33 32.52 18.12
CA PHE A 280 -12.95 32.79 19.43
C PHE A 280 -12.05 33.69 20.30
N ALA A 281 -10.76 33.37 20.42
CA ALA A 281 -9.79 34.21 21.13
C ALA A 281 -9.71 35.63 20.53
N THR A 282 -9.75 35.75 19.20
CA THR A 282 -9.78 37.06 18.49
C THR A 282 -11.02 37.90 18.84
N ARG A 283 -12.12 37.28 19.30
CA ARG A 283 -13.31 37.99 19.77
C ARG A 283 -13.21 38.40 21.24
N LEU A 284 -12.63 37.55 22.11
CA LEU A 284 -12.39 37.87 23.52
C LEU A 284 -11.50 39.13 23.67
N GLY A 285 -10.58 39.36 22.73
CA GLY A 285 -9.79 40.59 22.65
C GLY A 285 -8.65 40.62 23.66
N ASP A 286 -7.43 40.63 23.15
CA ASP A 286 -6.21 40.64 23.96
C ASP A 286 -6.07 42.00 24.69
N GLY A 287 -6.17 41.97 26.02
CA GLY A 287 -6.14 43.16 26.87
C GLY A 287 -4.86 43.29 27.69
N GLY A 288 -3.72 43.50 27.03
CA GLY A 288 -2.41 43.68 27.67
C GLY A 288 -1.25 43.15 26.83
N ASP A 289 -0.04 43.63 27.11
CA ASP A 289 1.16 43.48 26.25
C ASP A 289 1.86 42.10 26.29
N ASP A 290 1.22 41.04 26.78
CA ASP A 290 1.82 39.68 26.74
C ASP A 290 1.66 39.02 25.35
N VAL A 291 2.46 38.00 25.08
CA VAL A 291 2.55 37.29 23.79
C VAL A 291 1.26 36.47 23.56
N SER A 292 0.26 37.17 23.03
CA SER A 292 -1.15 36.86 23.28
C SER A 292 -1.61 35.46 22.85
N CYS A 293 -2.70 34.98 23.47
CA CYS A 293 -3.34 33.73 23.12
C CYS A 293 -3.67 33.64 21.62
N VAL A 294 -4.13 34.75 21.02
CA VAL A 294 -4.38 34.84 19.58
C VAL A 294 -3.09 34.64 18.76
N SER A 295 -1.95 35.18 19.20
CA SER A 295 -0.66 35.00 18.53
C SER A 295 -0.18 33.54 18.56
N LEU A 296 -0.35 32.87 19.71
CA LEU A 296 -0.05 31.45 19.90
C LEU A 296 -0.95 30.57 19.02
N LEU A 297 -2.26 30.83 19.01
CA LEU A 297 -3.22 30.07 18.21
C LEU A 297 -3.00 30.27 16.70
N LYS A 298 -2.64 31.47 16.25
CA LYS A 298 -2.20 31.75 14.87
C LYS A 298 -0.98 30.91 14.48
N LYS A 299 0.03 30.85 15.34
CA LYS A 299 1.23 30.03 15.13
C LYS A 299 0.88 28.54 15.06
N LEU A 300 0.13 28.03 16.05
CA LEU A 300 -0.29 26.63 16.10
C LEU A 300 -1.14 26.24 14.88
N ARG A 301 -2.04 27.11 14.40
CA ARG A 301 -2.83 26.90 13.17
C ARG A 301 -1.94 26.81 11.93
N HIS A 302 -0.96 27.71 11.80
CA HIS A 302 -0.02 27.69 10.67
C HIS A 302 0.85 26.42 10.66
N GLU A 303 1.44 26.04 11.80
CA GLU A 303 2.24 24.83 11.95
C GLU A 303 1.40 23.55 11.72
N THR A 304 0.17 23.52 12.25
CA THR A 304 -0.78 22.41 12.06
C THR A 304 -1.12 22.23 10.58
N ARG A 305 -1.55 23.30 9.90
CA ARG A 305 -1.89 23.27 8.47
C ARG A 305 -0.69 22.88 7.61
N SER A 306 0.47 23.50 7.83
CA SER A 306 1.70 23.18 7.08
C SER A 306 2.10 21.71 7.23
N THR A 307 1.94 21.15 8.43
CA THR A 307 2.17 19.72 8.71
C THR A 307 1.16 18.83 7.98
N ILE A 308 -0.12 19.21 7.97
CA ILE A 308 -1.19 18.45 7.29
C ILE A 308 -1.01 18.47 5.77
N GLU A 309 -0.77 19.63 5.18
CA GLU A 309 -0.48 19.78 3.75
C GLU A 309 0.73 18.92 3.32
N GLU A 310 1.79 18.86 4.13
CA GLU A 310 2.97 18.04 3.85
C GLU A 310 2.66 16.53 3.94
N ILE A 311 1.81 16.10 4.89
CA ILE A 311 1.35 14.70 4.99
C ILE A 311 0.42 14.33 3.83
N GLU A 312 -0.50 15.21 3.41
CA GLU A 312 -1.37 14.99 2.25
C GLU A 312 -0.55 14.86 0.96
N ARG A 313 0.35 15.81 0.69
CA ARG A 313 1.27 15.74 -0.46
C ARG A 313 2.15 14.50 -0.42
N ASN A 314 2.61 14.05 0.75
CA ASN A 314 3.37 12.80 0.86
C ASN A 314 2.50 11.56 0.57
N LYS A 315 1.21 11.58 0.89
CA LYS A 315 0.26 10.52 0.51
C LYS A 315 -0.05 10.50 -0.99
N ASP A 316 -0.04 11.66 -1.65
CA ASP A 316 -0.08 11.73 -3.12
C ASP A 316 1.12 11.01 -3.74
N VAL A 317 2.34 11.32 -3.27
CA VAL A 317 3.60 10.67 -3.72
C VAL A 317 3.56 9.15 -3.54
N LEU A 318 3.06 8.66 -2.39
CA LEU A 318 2.90 7.22 -2.14
C LEU A 318 1.88 6.58 -3.09
N GLY A 319 0.78 7.27 -3.39
CA GLY A 319 -0.22 6.81 -4.36
C GLY A 319 0.35 6.73 -5.79
N ALA A 320 1.06 7.77 -6.23
CA ALA A 320 1.72 7.80 -7.54
C ALA A 320 2.78 6.69 -7.68
N LYS A 321 3.58 6.45 -6.64
CA LYS A 321 4.58 5.37 -6.60
C LYS A 321 3.94 3.99 -6.68
N LEU A 322 2.85 3.75 -5.95
CA LEU A 322 2.10 2.49 -6.01
C LEU A 322 1.51 2.26 -7.41
N GLU A 323 0.99 3.32 -8.05
CA GLU A 323 0.41 3.24 -9.40
C GLU A 323 1.48 2.95 -10.47
N GLU A 324 2.67 3.56 -10.39
CA GLU A 324 3.79 3.24 -11.27
C GLU A 324 4.29 1.80 -11.07
N THR A 325 4.37 1.35 -9.81
CA THR A 325 4.71 -0.05 -9.48
C THR A 325 3.68 -1.03 -10.04
N ARG A 326 2.38 -0.71 -9.94
CA ARG A 326 1.28 -1.50 -10.53
C ARG A 326 1.39 -1.60 -12.05
N LYS A 327 1.67 -0.50 -12.74
CA LYS A 327 1.85 -0.48 -14.20
C LYS A 327 3.01 -1.36 -14.63
N ARG A 328 4.17 -1.26 -13.95
CA ARG A 328 5.32 -2.12 -14.21
C ARG A 328 4.99 -3.62 -14.02
N ILE A 329 4.29 -3.97 -12.94
CA ILE A 329 3.84 -5.35 -12.69
C ILE A 329 2.86 -5.82 -13.77
N ALA A 330 1.99 -4.95 -14.28
CA ALA A 330 1.07 -5.29 -15.37
C ALA A 330 1.81 -5.55 -16.70
N THR A 331 2.82 -4.74 -17.04
CA THR A 331 3.68 -4.96 -18.21
C THR A 331 4.45 -6.28 -18.08
N GLN A 332 5.10 -6.52 -16.94
CA GLN A 332 5.86 -7.75 -16.68
C GLN A 332 4.99 -9.02 -16.73
N ARG A 333 3.70 -8.91 -16.38
CA ARG A 333 2.75 -10.02 -16.57
C ARG A 333 2.48 -10.27 -18.04
N ALA A 334 2.09 -9.24 -18.81
CA ALA A 334 1.84 -9.38 -20.24
C ALA A 334 3.07 -9.92 -21.02
N GLU A 335 4.29 -9.55 -20.61
CA GLU A 335 5.55 -10.12 -21.14
C GLU A 335 5.68 -11.63 -20.83
N LEU A 336 5.35 -12.07 -19.61
CA LEU A 336 5.36 -13.48 -19.22
C LEU A 336 4.23 -14.27 -19.90
N ASP A 337 3.01 -13.73 -19.94
CA ASP A 337 1.85 -14.32 -20.61
C ASP A 337 2.15 -14.54 -22.11
N GLN A 338 2.88 -13.61 -22.75
CA GLN A 338 3.35 -13.75 -24.14
C GLN A 338 4.42 -14.84 -24.29
N LEU A 339 5.39 -14.92 -23.36
CA LEU A 339 6.44 -15.95 -23.40
C LEU A 339 5.88 -17.36 -23.17
N GLU A 340 4.91 -17.51 -22.26
CA GLU A 340 4.17 -18.76 -22.04
C GLU A 340 3.42 -19.18 -23.31
N GLN A 341 2.69 -18.25 -23.94
CA GLN A 341 1.98 -18.55 -25.19
C GLN A 341 2.93 -18.95 -26.33
N VAL A 342 4.10 -18.31 -26.46
CA VAL A 342 5.12 -18.70 -27.45
C VAL A 342 5.67 -20.09 -27.17
N ALA A 343 5.98 -20.42 -25.91
CA ALA A 343 6.48 -21.75 -25.54
C ALA A 343 5.44 -22.86 -25.80
N ILE A 344 4.16 -22.61 -25.51
CA ILE A 344 3.06 -23.53 -25.82
C ILE A 344 2.93 -23.75 -27.34
N THR A 345 2.97 -22.67 -28.13
CA THR A 345 2.87 -22.76 -29.59
C THR A 345 4.06 -23.49 -30.21
N GLU A 346 5.28 -23.28 -29.71
CA GLU A 346 6.48 -23.97 -30.21
C GLU A 346 6.47 -25.46 -29.86
N MET A 347 6.09 -25.83 -28.64
CA MET A 347 5.94 -27.23 -28.23
C MET A 347 4.91 -27.98 -29.11
N LEU A 348 3.77 -27.34 -29.42
CA LEU A 348 2.76 -27.91 -30.32
C LEU A 348 3.24 -28.00 -31.78
N ARG A 349 4.16 -27.13 -32.21
CA ARG A 349 4.80 -27.19 -33.54
C ARG A 349 5.78 -28.38 -33.60
N GLU A 350 6.64 -28.53 -32.60
CA GLU A 350 7.63 -29.61 -32.52
C GLU A 350 6.96 -31.00 -32.43
N ASP A 351 5.90 -31.14 -31.63
CA ASP A 351 5.09 -32.37 -31.56
C ASP A 351 4.45 -32.71 -32.92
N SER A 352 3.80 -31.75 -33.57
CA SER A 352 3.18 -31.94 -34.89
C SER A 352 4.19 -32.35 -35.97
N GLU A 353 5.36 -31.71 -36.02
CA GLU A 353 6.43 -32.08 -36.95
C GLU A 353 7.00 -33.47 -36.66
N TYR A 354 7.13 -33.86 -35.39
CA TYR A 354 7.57 -35.20 -35.01
C TYR A 354 6.53 -36.27 -35.35
N GLN A 355 5.23 -36.00 -35.15
CA GLN A 355 4.15 -36.92 -35.53
C GLN A 355 4.13 -37.20 -37.04
N VAL A 356 4.29 -36.16 -37.88
CA VAL A 356 4.39 -36.31 -39.34
C VAL A 356 5.63 -37.13 -39.72
N PHE A 357 6.79 -36.87 -39.11
CA PHE A 357 8.02 -37.63 -39.38
C PHE A 357 7.91 -39.11 -38.95
N ALA A 358 7.35 -39.38 -37.76
CA ALA A 358 7.16 -40.73 -37.26
C ALA A 358 6.15 -41.51 -38.12
N GLY A 359 5.03 -40.89 -38.51
CA GLY A 359 4.04 -41.46 -39.41
C GLY A 359 4.64 -41.85 -40.76
N ALA A 360 5.34 -40.92 -41.43
CA ALA A 360 5.95 -41.17 -42.74
C ALA A 360 7.08 -42.23 -42.73
N ASN A 361 7.66 -42.53 -41.56
CA ASN A 361 8.59 -43.65 -41.40
C ASN A 361 7.86 -44.99 -41.19
N LEU A 362 6.73 -44.99 -40.46
CA LEU A 362 5.88 -46.17 -40.29
C LEU A 362 5.20 -46.57 -41.61
N GLU A 363 4.67 -45.60 -42.36
CA GLU A 363 4.09 -45.82 -43.70
C GLU A 363 5.10 -46.49 -44.65
N ARG A 364 6.35 -46.02 -44.64
CA ARG A 364 7.41 -46.61 -45.46
C ARG A 364 7.72 -48.06 -45.07
N ALA A 365 7.83 -48.34 -43.77
CA ALA A 365 8.06 -49.70 -43.28
C ALA A 365 6.88 -50.64 -43.61
N ILE A 366 5.64 -50.14 -43.63
CA ILE A 366 4.47 -50.89 -44.11
C ILE A 366 4.62 -51.19 -45.61
N MET A 367 4.89 -50.18 -46.45
CA MET A 367 5.08 -50.40 -47.90
C MET A 367 6.23 -51.38 -48.21
N GLU A 368 7.36 -51.28 -47.52
CA GLU A 368 8.50 -52.21 -47.65
C GLU A 368 8.10 -53.65 -47.25
N SER A 369 7.20 -53.81 -46.26
CA SER A 369 6.64 -55.12 -45.88
C SER A 369 5.62 -55.66 -46.91
N GLU A 370 4.87 -54.79 -47.58
CA GLU A 370 3.90 -55.17 -48.62
C GLU A 370 4.60 -55.55 -49.93
N GLU A 371 5.64 -54.81 -50.35
CA GLU A 371 6.47 -55.16 -51.52
C GLU A 371 7.23 -56.48 -51.30
N THR A 372 7.77 -56.72 -50.10
CA THR A 372 8.44 -58.00 -49.80
C THR A 372 7.46 -59.17 -49.70
N ALA A 373 6.24 -58.97 -49.16
CA ALA A 373 5.19 -59.98 -49.21
C ALA A 373 4.76 -60.32 -50.65
N LEU A 374 4.65 -59.32 -51.52
CA LEU A 374 4.33 -59.53 -52.95
C LEU A 374 5.47 -60.23 -53.70
N ALA A 375 6.73 -59.91 -53.42
CA ALA A 375 7.88 -60.58 -54.02
C ALA A 375 7.93 -62.08 -53.69
N VAL A 376 7.64 -62.46 -52.44
CA VAL A 376 7.63 -63.87 -51.99
C VAL A 376 6.57 -64.71 -52.73
N THR A 377 5.47 -64.11 -53.20
CA THR A 377 4.43 -64.85 -53.95
C THR A 377 4.76 -65.17 -55.41
N ILE A 378 5.91 -64.71 -55.92
CA ILE A 378 6.31 -64.92 -57.32
C ILE A 378 7.29 -66.09 -57.49
N ASP A 379 8.15 -66.37 -56.51
CA ASP A 379 9.18 -67.43 -56.61
C ASP A 379 8.71 -68.82 -56.13
N ASP A 380 7.62 -68.95 -55.37
CA ASP A 380 7.16 -70.24 -54.81
C ASP A 380 6.36 -71.12 -55.79
N VAL A 381 6.96 -71.43 -56.95
CA VAL A 381 6.46 -72.47 -57.87
C VAL A 381 7.61 -73.33 -58.42
N THR A 382 8.36 -74.04 -57.56
CA THR A 382 9.11 -75.26 -57.95
C THR A 382 9.57 -76.15 -56.77
N VAL A 383 8.73 -77.13 -56.38
CA VAL A 383 9.00 -78.60 -56.40
C VAL A 383 10.47 -79.05 -56.08
N GLU A 384 10.82 -79.90 -55.09
CA GLU A 384 10.06 -80.86 -54.25
C GLU A 384 10.91 -81.43 -53.06
N SER A 385 10.27 -81.88 -51.95
CA SER A 385 10.72 -83.00 -51.05
C SER A 385 12.06 -82.84 -50.24
N SER A 386 12.47 -83.63 -49.21
CA SER A 386 11.91 -84.61 -48.23
C SER A 386 12.80 -84.56 -46.92
N SER A 387 12.71 -85.32 -45.82
CA SER A 387 11.79 -86.34 -45.24
C SER A 387 12.06 -86.60 -43.73
N VAL A 388 10.99 -86.83 -42.96
CA VAL A 388 10.80 -87.74 -41.77
C VAL A 388 11.93 -87.99 -40.74
N THR A 389 11.64 -87.69 -39.46
CA THR A 389 11.84 -88.60 -38.29
C THR A 389 10.90 -88.20 -37.11
N ALA A 390 10.78 -89.02 -36.06
CA ALA A 390 9.64 -89.00 -35.11
C ALA A 390 9.88 -88.29 -33.75
N GLY A 391 8.79 -87.99 -33.01
CA GLY A 391 8.77 -87.34 -31.67
C GLY A 391 9.00 -88.30 -30.48
N PRO A 392 8.36 -88.12 -29.29
CA PRO A 392 6.93 -87.74 -29.13
C PRO A 392 6.54 -86.81 -27.94
N ILE A 393 5.32 -86.23 -28.04
CA ILE A 393 4.23 -86.13 -27.02
C ILE A 393 4.57 -85.86 -25.54
N ASP A 394 4.03 -84.77 -24.95
CA ASP A 394 2.90 -84.83 -23.98
C ASP A 394 2.15 -83.48 -23.80
N THR A 395 1.08 -83.54 -23.01
CA THR A 395 -0.01 -82.59 -22.68
C THR A 395 0.40 -81.57 -21.58
N GLY A 396 -0.42 -80.58 -21.20
CA GLY A 396 -1.84 -80.36 -21.49
C GLY A 396 -2.34 -78.92 -21.26
N ALA A 397 -3.63 -78.78 -20.99
CA ALA A 397 -4.36 -77.50 -20.93
C ALA A 397 -4.81 -77.12 -19.50
N ASP A 398 -5.62 -76.05 -19.43
CA ASP A 398 -6.31 -75.48 -18.26
C ASP A 398 -5.38 -74.81 -17.20
N GLY A 399 -5.80 -73.75 -16.48
CA GLY A 399 -7.01 -72.92 -16.64
C GLY A 399 -7.61 -72.47 -15.29
N ILE A 400 -8.10 -71.23 -15.24
CA ILE A 400 -9.08 -70.67 -14.28
C ILE A 400 -8.56 -70.33 -12.85
N ASP A 401 -8.67 -69.04 -12.49
CA ASP A 401 -8.97 -68.43 -11.15
C ASP A 401 -8.14 -68.80 -9.89
N SER A 402 -8.10 -68.00 -8.81
CA SER A 402 -8.47 -66.58 -8.54
C SER A 402 -7.74 -66.10 -7.26
N ASP A 403 -7.98 -64.84 -6.86
CA ASP A 403 -7.78 -64.26 -5.53
C ASP A 403 -6.29 -64.08 -5.07
N ALA A 404 -5.77 -62.90 -4.69
CA ALA A 404 -6.24 -61.69 -3.98
C ALA A 404 -5.69 -61.61 -2.54
N ASP A 405 -5.43 -60.37 -2.08
CA ASP A 405 -5.17 -59.93 -0.70
C ASP A 405 -3.87 -60.43 0.00
N GLU A 406 -3.15 -59.67 0.83
CA GLU A 406 -3.00 -58.21 1.00
C GLU A 406 -1.65 -57.93 1.78
N GLU A 407 -1.45 -56.72 2.31
CA GLU A 407 -0.47 -56.32 3.35
C GLU A 407 1.06 -56.43 3.07
N GLY A 408 1.56 -55.49 2.29
CA GLY A 408 2.33 -54.33 2.81
C GLY A 408 3.46 -54.51 3.85
N ARG A 409 4.62 -53.90 3.55
CA ARG A 409 5.51 -53.32 4.57
C ARG A 409 6.35 -52.15 4.02
N GLU A 410 6.45 -51.08 4.79
CA GLU A 410 7.41 -49.99 4.55
C GLU A 410 8.82 -50.41 5.00
N GLU A 411 9.87 -49.92 4.32
CA GLU A 411 10.93 -49.16 5.03
C GLU A 411 11.76 -48.26 4.08
N ARG A 412 12.70 -47.49 4.65
CA ARG A 412 13.29 -46.27 4.07
C ARG A 412 14.82 -46.27 4.21
N GLY A 413 15.57 -46.20 3.10
CA GLY A 413 17.05 -46.30 3.18
C GLY A 413 17.86 -45.70 2.00
N ARG A 414 18.01 -44.37 2.01
CA ARG A 414 19.03 -43.48 1.39
C ARG A 414 20.10 -44.01 0.41
N GLU A 415 20.40 -43.15 -0.56
CA GLU A 415 21.52 -43.25 -1.51
C GLU A 415 22.92 -43.02 -0.89
N GLU A 416 23.93 -43.47 -1.65
CA GLU A 416 25.33 -43.05 -1.65
C GLU A 416 25.45 -41.58 -2.14
N GLY A 417 26.57 -40.85 -2.09
CA GLY A 417 27.90 -41.13 -1.54
C GLY A 417 28.94 -40.18 -2.14
N ASP A 418 29.72 -39.52 -1.29
CA ASP A 418 31.09 -39.01 -1.50
C ASP A 418 31.51 -38.17 -2.74
N ASN A 419 32.22 -37.07 -2.44
CA ASN A 419 33.43 -36.58 -3.14
C ASN A 419 33.32 -35.92 -4.54
N ASN A 420 34.16 -34.94 -4.94
CA ASN A 420 35.01 -33.97 -4.21
C ASN A 420 35.41 -32.80 -5.16
N VAL A 421 36.13 -31.79 -4.63
CA VAL A 421 37.26 -31.01 -5.25
C VAL A 421 37.47 -31.11 -6.79
N GLU A 422 37.63 -30.01 -7.54
CA GLU A 422 38.74 -29.05 -7.37
C GLU A 422 38.52 -27.62 -7.93
N GLN A 423 39.38 -26.71 -7.49
CA GLN A 423 39.54 -25.32 -7.96
C GLN A 423 40.41 -25.27 -9.23
N PHE A 424 40.35 -24.18 -10.03
CA PHE A 424 41.57 -23.56 -10.60
C PHE A 424 41.28 -22.10 -11.05
N GLU A 425 42.32 -21.29 -11.20
CA GLU A 425 42.23 -19.82 -11.30
C GLU A 425 42.67 -19.24 -12.67
N ASN A 426 42.05 -18.10 -13.06
CA ASN A 426 42.70 -16.95 -13.74
C ASN A 426 43.29 -17.14 -15.19
N PRO A 427 43.75 -16.06 -15.88
CA PRO A 427 43.13 -14.72 -16.03
C PRO A 427 43.25 -14.06 -17.44
N MET A 428 42.63 -12.88 -17.60
CA MET A 428 43.09 -11.68 -18.39
C MET A 428 43.09 -11.62 -19.94
N ALA A 429 42.63 -10.45 -20.44
CA ALA A 429 42.88 -9.80 -21.74
C ALA A 429 42.39 -10.48 -23.05
N GLY A 430 42.08 -9.77 -24.15
CA GLY A 430 41.91 -8.31 -24.35
C GLY A 430 41.88 -7.89 -25.85
N GLU A 431 41.14 -6.83 -26.20
CA GLU A 431 41.12 -6.13 -27.52
C GLU A 431 40.67 -6.96 -28.76
N SER A 432 40.53 -6.42 -29.99
CA SER A 432 39.68 -5.28 -30.44
C SER A 432 39.51 -5.26 -31.99
N LEU A 433 38.34 -4.78 -32.47
CA LEU A 433 38.05 -4.16 -33.79
C LEU A 433 38.15 -4.92 -35.17
N ALA A 434 37.04 -4.80 -35.92
CA ALA A 434 36.90 -4.41 -37.34
C ALA A 434 36.81 -5.44 -38.53
N ASP A 435 35.66 -5.35 -39.22
CA ASP A 435 35.34 -5.40 -40.67
C ASP A 435 35.84 -6.50 -41.63
N GLY A 436 34.90 -7.08 -42.40
CA GLY A 436 35.15 -7.87 -43.62
C GLY A 436 33.90 -8.53 -44.22
N PHE A 437 33.42 -8.07 -45.39
CA PHE A 437 32.27 -8.64 -46.11
C PHE A 437 32.71 -9.79 -47.06
N LEU A 438 31.98 -10.92 -47.08
CA LEU A 438 31.33 -11.50 -48.28
C LEU A 438 30.57 -12.81 -47.98
N SER A 439 29.80 -13.30 -48.96
CA SER A 439 28.73 -14.29 -48.79
C SER A 439 29.09 -15.73 -49.23
N HIS A 440 28.50 -16.73 -48.56
CA HIS A 440 27.77 -17.82 -49.24
C HIS A 440 26.75 -18.49 -48.29
N GLN A 441 25.87 -19.33 -48.85
CA GLN A 441 24.82 -20.05 -48.12
C GLN A 441 25.37 -21.33 -47.47
N GLU A 442 24.95 -21.64 -46.24
CA GLU A 442 24.69 -23.05 -45.84
C GLU A 442 23.74 -23.14 -44.63
N LYS A 443 23.31 -24.37 -44.27
CA LYS A 443 22.15 -24.63 -43.41
C LYS A 443 22.49 -24.66 -41.90
N PRO A 444 21.54 -24.32 -41.00
CA PRO A 444 21.85 -24.07 -39.58
C PRO A 444 22.00 -25.34 -38.73
N GLN A 445 23.24 -25.70 -38.38
CA GLN A 445 23.53 -26.64 -37.29
C GLN A 445 23.59 -25.89 -35.94
N HIS A 446 22.47 -25.66 -35.26
CA HIS A 446 22.50 -24.85 -34.03
C HIS A 446 21.59 -25.25 -32.84
N LEU A 447 20.72 -26.26 -32.97
CA LEU A 447 19.77 -26.61 -31.90
C LEU A 447 20.37 -27.46 -30.75
N SER A 448 21.44 -28.23 -31.01
CA SER A 448 22.04 -29.14 -30.02
C SER A 448 22.69 -28.45 -28.79
N ARG A 449 22.89 -27.11 -28.82
CA ARG A 449 23.56 -26.38 -27.73
C ARG A 449 22.63 -25.69 -26.71
N ILE A 450 21.34 -25.50 -27.02
CA ILE A 450 20.43 -24.74 -26.13
C ILE A 450 19.93 -25.61 -24.96
N TRP A 451 19.64 -26.89 -25.21
CA TRP A 451 19.13 -27.83 -24.20
C TRP A 451 20.07 -28.12 -23.01
N LYS A 452 21.37 -27.82 -23.12
CA LYS A 452 22.35 -28.03 -22.04
C LYS A 452 22.49 -26.88 -21.03
N ILE A 453 21.68 -25.83 -21.14
CA ILE A 453 21.79 -24.61 -20.28
C ILE A 453 20.60 -24.48 -19.31
N LEU A 454 19.54 -25.29 -19.46
CA LEU A 454 18.33 -25.24 -18.62
C LEU A 454 18.24 -26.34 -17.54
N PHE A 455 19.14 -27.33 -17.55
CA PHE A 455 19.21 -28.43 -16.57
C PHE A 455 20.67 -28.76 -16.22
N ALA A 456 21.40 -27.77 -15.69
CA ALA A 456 22.75 -27.88 -15.15
C ALA A 456 22.95 -26.85 -14.02
#